data_AF-A0A7C1G8R8-F1
#
_entry.id   AF-A0A7C1G8R8-F1
#
_cell.length_a   1.000
_cell.length_b   1.000
_cell.length_c   1.000
_cell.angle_alpha   90.00
_cell.angle_beta   90.00
_cell.angle_gamma   90.00
#
_symmetry.space_group_name_H-M   'P 1'
#
loop_
_entity.id
_entity.type
_entity.pdbx_description
1 polymer ?
#
loop_
_entity_poly.entity_id
_entity_poly.type
_entity_poly.pdbx_seq_one_letter_code
_entity_poly.pdbx_strand_id
1 'polypeptide(L)' 'MVEKWRLLDTGLRDAFYNMALDEAIAMARSKKLVPNTLRFFRWEPSAVSIG' A
#
# COMPACT_ATOMS: atom_id res chain seq x y z
N MET A 1 8.94 21.23 -12.01
CA MET A 1 8.29 19.99 -12.48
C MET A 1 7.31 19.53 -11.41
N VAL A 2 6.11 19.08 -11.79
CA VAL A 2 5.14 18.52 -10.83
C VAL A 2 5.61 17.12 -10.43
N GLU A 3 5.58 16.82 -9.13
CA GLU A 3 5.97 15.49 -8.63
C GLU A 3 4.98 14.42 -9.12
N LYS A 4 5.49 13.32 -9.67
CA LYS A 4 4.66 12.21 -10.17
C LYS A 4 4.31 11.27 -9.02
N TRP A 5 3.02 11.03 -8.80
CA TRP A 5 2.52 10.10 -7.80
C TRP A 5 1.90 8.86 -8.46
N ARG A 6 1.95 7.72 -7.74
CA ARG A 6 1.27 6.48 -8.12
C ARG A 6 -0.03 6.37 -7.34
N LEU A 7 -1.15 6.21 -8.04
CA LEU A 7 -2.42 5.86 -7.43
C LEU A 7 -2.63 4.35 -7.59
N LEU A 8 -2.89 3.65 -6.50
CA LEU A 8 -3.26 2.24 -6.49
C LEU A 8 -4.65 2.07 -5.87
N ASP A 9 -5.52 1.33 -6.54
CA ASP A 9 -6.75 0.78 -5.95
C ASP A 9 -6.62 -0.74 -5.97
N THR A 10 -6.43 -1.33 -4.79
CA THR A 10 -6.20 -2.78 -4.65
C THR A 10 -7.46 -3.56 -4.29
N GLY A 11 -8.60 -2.87 -4.13
CA GLY A 11 -9.87 -3.49 -3.76
C GLY A 11 -9.86 -4.15 -2.38
N LEU A 12 -10.63 -5.24 -2.27
CA LEU A 12 -10.80 -6.06 -1.07
C LEU A 12 -9.72 -7.15 -1.02
N ARG A 13 -9.00 -7.20 0.09
CA ARG A 13 -7.92 -8.17 0.34
C ARG A 13 -7.90 -8.55 1.81
N ASP A 14 -7.33 -9.72 2.11
CA ASP A 14 -7.14 -10.15 3.48
C ASP A 14 -6.07 -9.32 4.21
N ALA A 15 -6.00 -9.54 5.51
CA ALA A 15 -5.09 -8.83 6.40
C ALA A 15 -3.61 -9.01 6.04
N PHE A 16 -3.22 -10.25 5.73
CA PHE A 16 -1.84 -10.60 5.46
C PHE A 16 -1.35 -9.91 4.18
N TYR A 17 -2.18 -9.93 3.14
CA TYR A 17 -1.88 -9.26 1.88
C TYR A 17 -1.76 -7.75 2.05
N ASN A 18 -2.71 -7.12 2.76
CA ASN A 18 -2.70 -5.67 2.94
C ASN A 18 -1.45 -5.19 3.65
N MET A 19 -1.05 -5.87 4.72
CA MET A 19 0.17 -5.54 5.47
C MET A 19 1.44 -5.81 4.67
N ALA A 20 1.54 -6.97 4.02
CA ALA A 20 2.69 -7.30 3.19
C ALA A 20 2.87 -6.31 2.02
N LEU A 21 1.78 -5.87 1.40
CA LEU A 21 1.86 -4.90 0.31
C LEU A 21 2.26 -3.51 0.80
N ASP A 22 1.76 -3.06 1.96
CA ASP A 22 2.16 -1.77 2.52
C ASP A 22 3.66 -1.75 2.85
N GLU A 23 4.19 -2.82 3.46
CA GLU A 23 5.63 -2.95 3.71
C GLU A 23 6.44 -2.97 2.41
N ALA A 24 6.00 -3.75 1.42
CA ALA A 24 6.67 -3.81 0.12
C ALA A 24 6.71 -2.43 -0.59
N ILE A 25 5.62 -1.66 -0.51
CA ILE A 25 5.56 -0.30 -1.03
C ILE A 25 6.52 0.63 -0.28
N ALA A 26 6.52 0.57 1.06
CA ALA A 26 7.40 1.39 1.89
C ALA A 26 8.89 1.09 1.61
N MET A 27 9.25 -0.19 1.53
CA MET A 27 10.60 -0.64 1.17
C MET A 27 11.00 -0.22 -0.24
N ALA A 28 10.10 -0.35 -1.22
CA ALA A 28 10.38 0.07 -2.59
C ALA A 28 10.57 1.59 -2.66
N ARG A 29 9.79 2.36 -1.89
CA ARG A 29 9.92 3.82 -1.85
C ARG A 29 11.20 4.26 -1.17
N SER A 30 11.60 3.64 -0.06
CA SER A 30 12.85 3.97 0.65
C SER A 30 14.08 3.73 -0.25
N LYS A 31 14.02 2.72 -1.12
CA LYS A 31 15.04 2.43 -2.14
C LYS A 31 14.90 3.26 -3.42
N LYS A 32 13.97 4.22 -3.47
CA LYS A 32 13.68 5.08 -4.64
C LYS A 32 13.31 4.31 -5.91
N LEU A 33 12.82 3.07 -5.79
CA LEU A 33 12.43 2.23 -6.94
C LEU A 33 11.05 2.59 -7.49
N VAL A 34 10.23 3.26 -6.68
CA VAL A 34 8.88 3.71 -7.05
C VAL A 34 8.66 5.16 -6.64
N PRO A 35 7.74 5.90 -7.29
CA PRO A 35 7.29 7.22 -6.82
C PRO A 35 6.47 7.13 -5.52
N ASN A 36 6.17 8.29 -4.93
CA ASN A 36 5.23 8.37 -3.81
C ASN A 36 3.90 7.73 -4.21
N THR A 37 3.28 6.98 -3.29
CA THR A 37 2.11 6.15 -3.59
C THR A 37 0.95 6.56 -2.70
N LEU A 38 -0.20 6.85 -3.31
CA LEU A 38 -1.49 6.90 -2.66
C LEU A 38 -2.20 5.57 -2.94
N ARG A 39 -2.68 4.89 -1.90
CA ARG A 39 -3.32 3.58 -2.01
C ARG A 39 -4.70 3.60 -1.36
N PHE A 40 -5.71 3.16 -2.10
CA PHE A 40 -7.00 2.77 -1.56
C PHE A 40 -7.06 1.25 -1.40
N PHE A 41 -7.50 0.79 -0.24
CA PHE A 41 -7.65 -0.63 0.06
C PHE A 41 -8.75 -0.85 1.09
N ARG A 42 -9.27 -2.08 1.11
CA ARG A 42 -10.26 -2.54 2.09
C ARG A 42 -9.90 -3.95 2.56
N TRP A 43 -10.48 -4.32 3.69
CA TRP A 43 -10.27 -5.60 4.34
C TRP A 43 -11.44 -6.54 4.05
N GLU A 44 -11.13 -7.77 3.65
CA GLU A 44 -12.09 -8.87 3.64
C GLU A 44 -11.37 -10.18 4.00
N PRO A 45 -11.76 -10.87 5.08
CA PRO A 45 -12.77 -10.48 6.08
C PRO A 45 -12.35 -9.27 6.93
N SER A 46 -13.27 -8.77 7.78
CA SER A 46 -12.94 -7.74 8.78
C SER A 46 -11.76 -8.16 9.65
N ALA A 47 -10.84 -7.23 9.91
CA ALA A 47 -9.63 -7.48 10.68
C ALA A 47 -9.35 -6.35 11.67
N VAL A 48 -8.57 -6.67 12.72
CA VAL A 48 -8.04 -5.70 13.67
C VAL A 48 -6.57 -5.46 13.35
N SER A 49 -6.19 -4.19 13.14
CA SER A 49 -4.79 -3.79 13.07
C SER A 49 -4.31 -3.41 14.47
N ILE A 50 -3.13 -3.87 14.85
CA ILE A 50 -2.46 -3.50 16.09
C ILE A 50 -1.17 -2.79 15.70
N GLY A 51 -0.95 -1.61 16.28
CA GLY A 51 0.22 -0.77 16.03
C GLY A 51 1.33 -0.98 17.04
#